data_AF-A0A929V2E4-F1
#
_entry.id   AF-A0A929V2E4-F1
#
_cell.length_a   1.000
_cell.length_b   1.000
_cell.length_c   1.000
_cell.angle_alpha   90.00
_cell.angle_beta   90.00
_cell.angle_gamma   90.00
#
_symmetry.space_group_name_H-M   'P 1'
#
loop_
_entity.id
_entity.type
_entity.pdbx_description
1 polymer ?
#
loop_
_entity_poly.entity_id
_entity_poly.type
_entity_poly.pdbx_seq_one_letter_code
_entity_poly.pdbx_strand_id
1 'polypeptide(L)'
;MILGIDEVGRGPYAGPLVIGACILGDWQNSENAEWIEKLTDSKKLSAKRREELYVLIKEKALATATGWVSSAEIDEIGLSEALRLATRRAVKQIQKTKVPFSEIIIDGTMNFLAGTKLEKYVSTLKKGDFLVKEISAASILAKVERDKYMAELDAVYPEYGFGKHVGYGTAAHQKAMEEFGLTPEHRRSFRPVREIAEDKITTKQLGDRGEQVVVDYLVESGHEIVARNYKTKLFEVDIISQKAQMLYFTEVKYRSDHDFGEALDFIDKKKQQKMHLAVAGFLATHPEYADFTPILAVAAVGEDFKLEEWFELGE
;
A
#
# COMPACT_ATOMS: atom_id res chain seq x y z
N MET A 1 -33.80 -6.73 8.54
CA MET A 1 -32.54 -6.61 9.32
C MET A 1 -31.37 -6.87 8.39
N ILE A 2 -30.36 -6.01 8.49
CA ILE A 2 -29.20 -5.99 7.60
C ILE A 2 -28.03 -6.70 8.28
N LEU A 3 -27.28 -7.49 7.51
CA LEU A 3 -25.94 -7.95 7.85
C LEU A 3 -24.91 -7.08 7.12
N GLY A 4 -24.20 -6.23 7.86
CA GLY A 4 -23.10 -5.43 7.33
C GLY A 4 -21.79 -6.19 7.35
N ILE A 5 -20.98 -6.04 6.28
CA ILE A 5 -19.69 -6.72 6.11
C ILE A 5 -18.65 -5.71 5.59
N ASP A 6 -17.44 -5.76 6.13
CA ASP A 6 -16.28 -4.98 5.68
C ASP A 6 -14.96 -5.75 5.88
N GLU A 7 -13.92 -5.40 5.12
CA GLU A 7 -12.59 -6.00 5.20
C GLU A 7 -11.50 -5.10 5.78
N VAL A 8 -10.54 -5.71 6.48
CA VAL A 8 -9.32 -5.05 6.95
C VAL A 8 -8.11 -5.93 6.68
N GLY A 9 -7.00 -5.31 6.25
CA GLY A 9 -5.74 -6.02 6.05
C GLY A 9 -5.52 -6.53 4.64
N ARG A 10 -6.11 -5.90 3.62
CA ARG A 10 -5.89 -6.28 2.22
C ARG A 10 -4.47 -5.96 1.71
N GLY A 11 -3.96 -4.77 2.01
CA GLY A 11 -2.67 -4.25 1.50
C GLY A 11 -1.38 -4.51 2.31
N PRO A 12 -1.41 -4.85 3.61
CA PRO A 12 -0.21 -5.16 4.39
C PRO A 12 0.68 -6.25 3.77
N TYR A 13 1.98 -6.13 3.99
CA TYR A 13 2.98 -7.15 3.65
C TYR A 13 2.97 -8.31 4.64
N ALA A 14 2.53 -8.09 5.87
CA ALA A 14 2.51 -9.10 6.92
C ALA A 14 1.17 -9.14 7.68
N GLY A 15 0.91 -10.31 8.27
CA GLY A 15 -0.27 -10.62 9.09
C GLY A 15 -1.52 -10.97 8.28
N PRO A 16 -2.64 -11.27 8.96
CA PRO A 16 -3.84 -11.83 8.35
C PRO A 16 -4.68 -10.78 7.63
N LEU A 17 -5.60 -11.29 6.80
CA LEU A 17 -6.78 -10.60 6.31
C LEU A 17 -7.96 -10.93 7.23
N VAL A 18 -8.76 -9.91 7.58
CA VAL A 18 -9.90 -10.05 8.49
C VAL A 18 -11.14 -9.46 7.87
N ILE A 19 -12.24 -10.20 7.88
CA ILE A 19 -13.58 -9.72 7.57
C ILE A 19 -14.35 -9.54 8.87
N GLY A 20 -14.98 -8.38 9.04
CA GLY A 20 -15.95 -8.13 10.09
C GLY A 20 -17.36 -8.35 9.58
N ALA A 21 -18.24 -8.81 10.45
CA ALA A 21 -19.65 -9.01 10.16
C ALA A 21 -20.49 -8.59 11.36
N CYS A 22 -21.53 -7.77 11.15
CA CYS A 22 -22.35 -7.23 12.23
C CYS A 22 -23.83 -7.13 11.84
N ILE A 23 -24.70 -7.50 12.77
CA ILE A 23 -26.14 -7.24 12.72
C ILE A 23 -26.48 -6.35 13.91
N LEU A 24 -27.03 -5.17 13.62
CA LEU A 24 -27.56 -4.28 14.65
C LEU A 24 -29.07 -4.51 14.82
N GLY A 25 -29.59 -4.19 16.01
CA GLY A 25 -31.03 -4.21 16.27
C GLY A 25 -31.76 -3.06 15.59
N ASP A 26 -33.06 -2.91 15.86
CA ASP A 26 -33.84 -1.76 15.38
C ASP A 26 -33.45 -0.48 16.14
N TRP A 27 -32.28 0.05 15.78
CA TRP A 27 -31.67 1.17 16.48
C TRP A 27 -32.33 2.50 16.14
N GLN A 28 -33.01 2.62 15.00
CA GLN A 28 -33.71 3.84 14.59
C GLN A 28 -34.89 4.16 15.51
N ASN A 29 -35.47 3.14 16.14
CA ASN A 29 -36.62 3.25 17.03
C ASN A 29 -36.29 2.96 18.50
N SER A 30 -35.01 2.81 18.88
CA SER A 30 -34.62 2.46 20.24
C SER A 30 -33.90 3.59 20.98
N GLU A 31 -34.10 3.66 22.30
CA GLU A 31 -33.32 4.53 23.21
C GLU A 31 -31.80 4.21 23.21
N ASN A 32 -31.38 3.09 22.61
CA ASN A 32 -29.98 2.69 22.44
C ASN A 32 -29.31 3.26 21.16
N ALA A 33 -29.94 4.20 20.46
CA ALA A 33 -29.44 4.77 19.20
C ALA A 33 -28.14 5.60 19.33
N GLU A 34 -27.89 6.21 20.50
CA GLU A 34 -26.87 7.28 20.62
C GLU A 34 -25.46 6.82 20.22
N TRP A 35 -25.04 5.62 20.64
CA TRP A 35 -23.72 5.10 20.27
C TRP A 35 -23.64 4.65 18.80
N ILE A 36 -24.77 4.27 18.22
CA ILE A 36 -24.86 3.86 16.80
C ILE A 36 -24.77 5.09 15.90
N GLU A 37 -25.29 6.24 16.32
CA GLU A 37 -25.09 7.51 15.62
C GLU A 37 -23.61 7.88 15.51
N LYS A 38 -22.81 7.53 16.54
CA LYS A 38 -21.35 7.73 16.58
C LYS A 38 -20.56 6.79 15.65
N LEU A 39 -21.20 5.76 15.07
CA LEU A 39 -20.58 4.90 14.06
C LEU A 39 -20.41 5.66 12.72
N THR A 40 -19.21 5.64 12.18
CA THR A 40 -18.85 6.26 10.89
C THR A 40 -17.65 5.52 10.28
N ASP A 41 -17.07 6.05 9.21
CA ASP A 41 -15.82 5.54 8.63
C ASP A 41 -14.76 5.37 9.74
N SER A 42 -14.31 4.13 9.94
CA SER A 42 -13.40 3.78 11.02
C SER A 42 -12.05 4.50 10.93
N LYS A 43 -11.66 4.97 9.73
CA LYS A 43 -10.41 5.73 9.51
C LYS A 43 -10.53 7.17 10.01
N LYS A 44 -11.74 7.71 10.13
CA LYS A 44 -11.99 9.04 10.73
C LYS A 44 -11.98 9.01 12.26
N LEU A 45 -12.06 7.82 12.85
CA LEU A 45 -12.04 7.63 14.29
C LEU A 45 -10.60 7.44 14.79
N SER A 46 -10.30 7.99 15.97
CA SER A 46 -9.05 7.69 16.68
C SER A 46 -9.04 6.24 17.16
N ALA A 47 -7.85 5.68 17.42
CA ALA A 47 -7.71 4.31 17.93
C ALA A 47 -8.51 4.11 19.24
N LYS A 48 -8.37 5.03 20.19
CA LYS A 48 -9.14 5.05 21.44
C LYS A 48 -10.65 5.02 21.20
N ARG A 49 -11.14 5.85 20.27
CA ARG A 49 -12.56 5.90 19.97
C ARG A 49 -13.08 4.62 19.32
N ARG A 50 -12.27 3.99 18.45
CA ARG A 50 -12.60 2.67 17.89
C ARG A 50 -12.67 1.60 18.97
N GLU A 51 -11.78 1.61 19.95
CA GLU A 51 -11.81 0.66 21.08
C GLU A 51 -13.05 0.84 21.96
N GLU A 52 -13.43 2.08 22.27
CA GLU A 52 -14.68 2.36 23.00
C GLU A 52 -15.91 1.83 22.25
N LEU A 53 -15.99 2.08 20.93
CA LEU A 53 -17.09 1.59 20.11
C LEU A 53 -17.04 0.06 19.92
N TYR A 54 -15.85 -0.54 19.85
CA TYR A 54 -15.68 -1.99 19.77
C TYR A 54 -16.33 -2.70 20.96
N VAL A 55 -16.12 -2.20 22.18
CA VAL A 55 -16.76 -2.75 23.39
C VAL A 55 -18.28 -2.69 23.25
N LEU A 56 -18.82 -1.52 22.87
CA LEU A 56 -20.27 -1.34 22.69
C LEU A 56 -20.84 -2.24 21.58
N ILE A 57 -20.12 -2.43 20.47
CA ILE A 57 -20.52 -3.34 19.38
C ILE A 57 -20.60 -4.77 19.89
N LYS A 58 -19.57 -5.24 20.63
CA LYS A 58 -19.54 -6.61 21.16
C LYS A 58 -20.65 -6.86 22.18
N GLU A 59 -21.00 -5.86 22.99
CA GLU A 59 -22.02 -5.98 24.04
C GLU A 59 -23.46 -5.81 23.52
N LYS A 60 -23.67 -4.90 22.57
CA LYS A 60 -25.02 -4.41 22.22
C LYS A 60 -25.51 -4.79 20.82
N ALA A 61 -24.63 -5.21 19.91
CA ALA A 61 -25.08 -5.71 18.61
C ALA A 61 -25.84 -7.04 18.76
N LEU A 62 -26.80 -7.31 17.88
CA LEU A 62 -27.55 -8.57 17.92
C LEU A 62 -26.66 -9.77 17.59
N ALA A 63 -25.76 -9.61 16.62
CA ALA A 63 -24.76 -10.61 16.28
C ALA A 63 -23.50 -9.95 15.71
N THR A 64 -22.34 -10.47 16.10
CA THR A 64 -21.04 -10.08 15.54
C THR A 64 -20.21 -11.31 15.25
N ALA A 65 -19.36 -11.23 14.23
CA ALA A 65 -18.37 -12.26 13.94
C ALA A 65 -17.19 -11.68 13.17
N THR A 66 -16.05 -12.35 13.27
CA THR A 66 -14.89 -12.09 12.42
C THR A 66 -14.45 -13.35 11.68
N GLY A 67 -14.03 -13.17 10.44
CA GLY A 67 -13.50 -14.22 9.57
C GLY A 67 -12.06 -13.91 9.23
N TRP A 68 -11.16 -14.82 9.58
CA TRP A 68 -9.72 -14.63 9.47
C TRP A 68 -9.14 -15.52 8.38
N VAL A 69 -8.13 -15.03 7.68
CA VAL A 69 -7.29 -15.82 6.77
C VAL A 69 -5.83 -15.41 7.01
N SER A 70 -4.97 -16.38 7.29
CA SER A 70 -3.56 -16.13 7.62
C SER A 70 -2.74 -15.68 6.41
N SER A 71 -1.52 -15.17 6.63
CA SER A 71 -0.56 -14.87 5.55
C SER A 71 -0.30 -16.10 4.67
N ALA A 72 -0.08 -17.25 5.29
CA ALA A 72 0.18 -18.52 4.59
C ALA A 72 -1.01 -18.96 3.72
N GLU A 73 -2.25 -18.86 4.25
CA GLU A 73 -3.44 -19.17 3.46
C GLU A 73 -3.60 -18.18 2.29
N ILE A 74 -3.33 -16.88 2.50
CA ILE A 74 -3.36 -15.87 1.43
C ILE A 74 -2.36 -16.23 0.32
N ASP A 75 -1.15 -16.65 0.69
CA ASP A 75 -0.12 -17.05 -0.27
C ASP A 75 -0.53 -18.30 -1.06
N GLU A 76 -1.25 -19.24 -0.43
CA GLU A 76 -1.72 -20.47 -1.07
C GLU A 76 -2.86 -20.24 -2.07
N ILE A 77 -3.89 -19.48 -1.68
CA ILE A 77 -5.14 -19.36 -2.46
C ILE A 77 -5.26 -18.04 -3.22
N GLY A 78 -4.38 -17.09 -2.93
CA GLY A 78 -4.44 -15.74 -3.47
C GLY A 78 -5.46 -14.82 -2.77
N LEU A 79 -5.22 -13.52 -2.87
CA LEU A 79 -5.98 -12.50 -2.13
C LEU A 79 -7.50 -12.50 -2.43
N SER A 80 -7.88 -12.73 -3.69
CA SER A 80 -9.29 -12.73 -4.10
C SER A 80 -10.08 -13.91 -3.50
N GLU A 81 -9.48 -15.09 -3.41
CA GLU A 81 -10.11 -16.24 -2.75
C GLU A 81 -10.02 -16.11 -1.23
N ALA A 82 -8.95 -15.51 -0.68
CA ALA A 82 -8.84 -15.19 0.74
C ALA A 82 -9.99 -14.27 1.22
N LEU A 83 -10.36 -13.24 0.45
CA LEU A 83 -11.51 -12.38 0.76
C LEU A 83 -12.83 -13.17 0.80
N ARG A 84 -13.05 -14.07 -0.18
CA ARG A 84 -14.22 -14.96 -0.21
C ARG A 84 -14.23 -15.92 0.99
N LEU A 85 -13.09 -16.52 1.31
CA LEU A 85 -12.94 -17.46 2.41
C LEU A 85 -13.18 -16.78 3.77
N ALA A 86 -12.54 -15.64 4.01
CA ALA A 86 -12.75 -14.82 5.21
C ALA A 86 -14.23 -14.43 5.37
N THR A 87 -14.87 -13.98 4.28
CA THR A 87 -16.29 -13.59 4.31
C THR A 87 -17.18 -14.79 4.65
N ARG A 88 -16.95 -15.93 4.01
CA ARG A 88 -17.69 -17.18 4.30
C ARG A 88 -17.49 -17.63 5.75
N ARG A 89 -16.29 -17.48 6.32
CA ARG A 89 -15.99 -17.78 7.72
C ARG A 89 -16.79 -16.88 8.67
N ALA A 90 -16.79 -15.56 8.43
CA ALA A 90 -17.54 -14.60 9.24
C ALA A 90 -19.05 -14.86 9.18
N VAL A 91 -19.60 -15.02 7.97
CA VAL A 91 -21.04 -15.25 7.76
C VAL A 91 -21.49 -16.58 8.37
N LYS A 92 -20.69 -17.64 8.27
CA LYS A 92 -20.99 -18.93 8.90
C LYS A 92 -21.08 -18.80 10.43
N GLN A 93 -20.27 -17.95 11.05
CA GLN A 93 -20.37 -17.67 12.48
C GLN A 93 -21.63 -16.87 12.82
N ILE A 94 -21.98 -15.84 12.03
CA ILE A 94 -23.25 -15.12 12.18
C ILE A 94 -24.45 -16.09 12.10
N GLN A 95 -24.49 -16.99 11.10
CA GLN A 95 -25.58 -17.96 10.96
C GLN A 95 -25.72 -18.88 12.19
N LYS A 96 -24.61 -19.21 12.89
CA LYS A 96 -24.66 -20.01 14.13
C LYS A 96 -25.33 -19.28 15.29
N THR A 97 -25.31 -17.95 15.30
CA THR A 97 -26.02 -17.16 16.33
C THR A 97 -27.54 -17.26 16.21
N LYS A 98 -28.05 -17.73 15.05
CA LYS A 98 -29.47 -17.83 14.71
C LYS A 98 -30.23 -16.49 14.69
N VAL A 99 -29.52 -15.37 14.76
CA VAL A 99 -30.10 -14.04 14.53
C VAL A 99 -30.48 -13.92 13.05
N PRO A 100 -31.75 -13.61 12.73
CA PRO A 100 -32.17 -13.55 11.34
C PRO A 100 -31.71 -12.25 10.67
N PHE A 101 -31.38 -12.35 9.39
CA PHE A 101 -31.13 -11.22 8.50
C PHE A 101 -31.77 -11.51 7.14
N SER A 102 -32.20 -10.45 6.47
CA SER A 102 -32.92 -10.53 5.18
C SER A 102 -32.11 -9.95 4.02
N GLU A 103 -31.07 -9.18 4.34
CA GLU A 103 -30.20 -8.49 3.39
C GLU A 103 -28.76 -8.53 3.92
N ILE A 104 -27.81 -8.67 3.01
CA ILE A 104 -26.37 -8.59 3.29
C ILE A 104 -25.83 -7.41 2.48
N ILE A 105 -25.17 -6.47 3.15
CA ILE A 105 -24.53 -5.34 2.47
C ILE A 105 -23.02 -5.40 2.75
N ILE A 106 -22.23 -5.48 1.68
CA ILE A 106 -20.77 -5.56 1.72
C ILE A 106 -20.19 -4.21 1.29
N ASP A 107 -19.22 -3.66 2.04
CA ASP A 107 -18.47 -2.49 1.57
C ASP A 107 -17.68 -2.80 0.29
N GLY A 108 -17.66 -1.85 -0.63
CA GLY A 108 -16.93 -1.95 -1.88
C GLY A 108 -17.80 -2.40 -3.06
N THR A 109 -17.16 -3.06 -4.02
CA THR A 109 -17.74 -3.33 -5.35
C THR A 109 -17.79 -4.81 -5.72
N MET A 110 -17.36 -5.68 -4.81
CA MET A 110 -17.18 -7.10 -5.08
C MET A 110 -18.10 -7.93 -4.18
N ASN A 111 -18.84 -8.86 -4.78
CA ASN A 111 -19.64 -9.82 -4.04
C ASN A 111 -18.77 -11.04 -3.65
N PHE A 112 -18.34 -11.09 -2.39
CA PHE A 112 -17.52 -12.18 -1.86
C PHE A 112 -18.31 -13.47 -1.56
N LEU A 113 -19.64 -13.43 -1.67
CA LEU A 113 -20.54 -14.57 -1.47
C LEU A 113 -21.12 -15.09 -2.79
N ALA A 114 -20.59 -14.66 -3.93
CA ALA A 114 -20.94 -15.22 -5.24
C ALA A 114 -20.73 -16.75 -5.26
N GLY A 115 -21.66 -17.46 -5.91
CA GLY A 115 -21.71 -18.91 -5.96
C GLY A 115 -22.25 -19.59 -4.70
N THR A 116 -22.78 -18.83 -3.73
CA THR A 116 -23.39 -19.38 -2.50
C THR A 116 -24.91 -19.20 -2.52
N LYS A 117 -25.62 -19.96 -1.67
CA LYS A 117 -27.08 -19.79 -1.49
C LYS A 117 -27.49 -18.39 -1.00
N LEU A 118 -26.52 -17.62 -0.46
CA LEU A 118 -26.75 -16.29 0.07
C LEU A 118 -26.59 -15.19 -0.97
N GLU A 119 -26.00 -15.49 -2.14
CA GLU A 119 -25.68 -14.51 -3.18
C GLU A 119 -26.86 -13.58 -3.54
N LYS A 120 -28.07 -14.14 -3.63
CA LYS A 120 -29.30 -13.40 -3.97
C LYS A 120 -29.74 -12.36 -2.93
N TYR A 121 -29.16 -12.37 -1.73
CA TYR A 121 -29.45 -11.41 -0.66
C TYR A 121 -28.36 -10.34 -0.55
N VAL A 122 -27.32 -10.39 -1.40
CA VAL A 122 -26.16 -9.52 -1.30
C VAL A 122 -26.32 -8.30 -2.19
N SER A 123 -26.10 -7.13 -1.59
CA SER A 123 -25.81 -5.88 -2.28
C SER A 123 -24.40 -5.41 -1.92
N THR A 124 -23.75 -4.69 -2.84
CA THR A 124 -22.43 -4.07 -2.61
C THR A 124 -22.57 -2.56 -2.65
N LEU A 125 -21.95 -1.87 -1.69
CA LEU A 125 -22.03 -0.42 -1.60
C LEU A 125 -20.64 0.18 -1.44
N LYS A 126 -20.24 1.02 -2.40
CA LYS A 126 -18.96 1.73 -2.32
C LYS A 126 -19.04 2.81 -1.22
N LYS A 127 -18.10 2.80 -0.27
CA LYS A 127 -18.14 3.67 0.93
C LYS A 127 -19.38 3.40 1.78
N GLY A 128 -19.76 2.13 1.86
CA GLY A 128 -20.88 1.67 2.65
C GLY A 128 -20.67 1.87 4.14
N ASP A 129 -19.42 1.90 4.61
CA ASP A 129 -19.04 2.22 5.98
C ASP A 129 -19.49 3.62 6.44
N PHE A 130 -19.62 4.57 5.51
CA PHE A 130 -20.16 5.90 5.80
C PHE A 130 -21.70 5.94 5.83
N LEU A 131 -22.35 5.04 5.11
CA LEU A 131 -23.79 5.08 4.82
C LEU A 131 -24.61 4.08 5.64
N VAL A 132 -24.02 2.95 6.00
CA VAL A 132 -24.68 1.81 6.65
C VAL A 132 -23.99 1.52 7.98
N LYS A 133 -24.75 1.61 9.08
CA LYS A 133 -24.21 1.52 10.45
C LYS A 133 -23.67 0.13 10.77
N GLU A 134 -24.27 -0.91 10.20
CA GLU A 134 -23.84 -2.30 10.32
C GLU A 134 -22.47 -2.52 9.65
N ILE A 135 -22.21 -1.87 8.51
CA ILE A 135 -20.90 -1.92 7.83
C ILE A 135 -19.86 -1.17 8.66
N SER A 136 -20.21 0.03 9.15
CA SER A 136 -19.32 0.77 10.06
C SER A 136 -18.95 -0.06 11.30
N ALA A 137 -19.91 -0.71 11.94
CA ALA A 137 -19.66 -1.60 13.08
C ALA A 137 -18.77 -2.80 12.69
N ALA A 138 -19.02 -3.43 11.55
CA ALA A 138 -18.19 -4.51 11.01
C ALA A 138 -16.74 -4.05 10.76
N SER A 139 -16.55 -2.85 10.18
CA SER A 139 -15.24 -2.24 9.94
C SER A 139 -14.44 -2.04 11.22
N ILE A 140 -15.09 -1.54 12.28
CA ILE A 140 -14.47 -1.30 13.59
C ILE A 140 -14.10 -2.62 14.23
N LEU A 141 -14.99 -3.62 14.16
CA LEU A 141 -14.76 -4.96 14.70
C LEU A 141 -13.50 -5.59 14.08
N ALA A 142 -13.44 -5.65 12.74
CA ALA A 142 -12.28 -6.19 12.03
C ALA A 142 -11.00 -5.40 12.31
N LYS A 143 -11.10 -4.06 12.35
CA LYS A 143 -9.96 -3.16 12.54
C LYS A 143 -9.34 -3.33 13.92
N VAL A 144 -10.16 -3.29 14.98
CA VAL A 144 -9.67 -3.38 16.35
C VAL A 144 -9.10 -4.77 16.63
N GLU A 145 -9.74 -5.84 16.19
CA GLU A 145 -9.19 -7.18 16.41
C GLU A 145 -7.90 -7.42 15.63
N ARG A 146 -7.83 -6.98 14.37
CA ARG A 146 -6.60 -7.10 13.58
C ARG A 146 -5.46 -6.26 14.16
N ASP A 147 -5.72 -5.02 14.58
CA ASP A 147 -4.69 -4.16 15.14
C ASP A 147 -4.14 -4.73 16.46
N LYS A 148 -5.00 -5.33 17.30
CA LYS A 148 -4.57 -6.08 18.50
C LYS A 148 -3.66 -7.25 18.15
N TYR A 149 -4.05 -8.07 17.17
CA TYR A 149 -3.21 -9.17 16.70
C TYR A 149 -1.84 -8.69 16.20
N MET A 150 -1.79 -7.57 15.45
CA MET A 150 -0.51 -7.01 15.00
C MET A 150 0.34 -6.46 16.15
N ALA A 151 -0.27 -5.96 17.23
CA ALA A 151 0.44 -5.54 18.44
C ALA A 151 0.98 -6.73 19.24
N GLU A 152 0.25 -7.85 19.28
CA GLU A 152 0.74 -9.11 19.84
C GLU A 152 1.94 -9.64 19.05
N LEU A 153 1.87 -9.57 17.71
CA LEU A 153 3.01 -9.91 16.84
C LEU A 153 4.22 -9.00 17.05
N ASP A 154 4.01 -7.71 17.38
CA ASP A 154 5.10 -6.78 17.71
C ASP A 154 5.88 -7.23 18.95
N ALA A 155 5.21 -7.81 19.94
CA ALA A 155 5.87 -8.35 21.12
C ALA A 155 6.71 -9.61 20.79
N VAL A 156 6.33 -10.36 19.76
CA VAL A 156 7.06 -11.55 19.30
C VAL A 156 8.23 -11.18 18.37
N TYR A 157 8.03 -10.18 17.51
CA TYR A 157 8.99 -9.71 16.50
C TYR A 157 9.24 -8.18 16.64
N PRO A 158 9.82 -7.73 17.77
CA PRO A 158 9.95 -6.31 18.11
C PRO A 158 10.78 -5.50 17.10
N GLU A 159 11.67 -6.14 16.38
CA GLU A 159 12.54 -5.55 15.36
C GLU A 159 11.78 -5.07 14.12
N TYR A 160 10.57 -5.58 13.87
CA TYR A 160 9.77 -5.20 12.70
C TYR A 160 8.87 -3.99 12.95
N GLY A 161 8.43 -3.73 14.19
CA GLY A 161 7.56 -2.59 14.50
C GLY A 161 6.10 -2.76 14.05
N PHE A 162 5.61 -4.00 13.96
CA PHE A 162 4.25 -4.36 13.59
C PHE A 162 3.16 -3.62 14.38
N GLY A 163 3.41 -3.28 15.65
CA GLY A 163 2.44 -2.55 16.47
C GLY A 163 2.19 -1.12 15.99
N LYS A 164 3.16 -0.54 15.26
CA LYS A 164 3.08 0.84 14.75
C LYS A 164 2.44 0.90 13.36
N HIS A 165 2.92 0.08 12.43
CA HIS A 165 2.46 0.12 11.04
C HIS A 165 1.52 -1.02 10.66
N VAL A 166 1.15 -1.90 11.59
CA VAL A 166 0.15 -2.99 11.44
C VAL A 166 0.36 -3.86 10.19
N GLY A 167 1.63 -4.10 9.87
CA GLY A 167 2.09 -4.91 8.73
C GLY A 167 2.16 -4.19 7.38
N TYR A 168 1.80 -2.90 7.28
CA TYR A 168 1.95 -2.13 6.03
C TYR A 168 3.41 -1.92 5.66
N GLY A 169 3.68 -1.83 4.35
CA GLY A 169 5.00 -1.65 3.77
C GLY A 169 5.59 -0.25 3.94
N THR A 170 5.83 0.16 5.18
CA THR A 170 6.54 1.40 5.47
C THR A 170 8.04 1.24 5.22
N ALA A 171 8.77 2.36 5.08
CA ALA A 171 10.23 2.32 4.94
C ALA A 171 10.91 1.60 6.12
N ALA A 172 10.39 1.77 7.35
CA ALA A 172 10.88 1.06 8.52
C ALA A 172 10.68 -0.46 8.40
N HIS A 173 9.51 -0.88 7.92
CA HIS A 173 9.20 -2.30 7.73
C HIS A 173 10.06 -2.93 6.62
N GLN A 174 10.28 -2.20 5.51
CA GLN A 174 11.17 -2.66 4.44
C GLN A 174 12.60 -2.85 4.94
N LYS A 175 13.13 -1.86 5.67
CA LYS A 175 14.47 -1.97 6.27
C LYS A 175 14.56 -3.16 7.23
N ALA A 176 13.55 -3.39 8.07
CA ALA A 176 13.54 -4.54 8.96
C ALA A 176 13.54 -5.88 8.20
N MET A 177 12.81 -5.98 7.08
CA MET A 177 12.86 -7.18 6.23
C MET A 177 14.24 -7.41 5.59
N GLU A 178 14.94 -6.33 5.22
CA GLU A 178 16.30 -6.41 4.66
C GLU A 178 17.34 -6.79 5.74
N GLU A 179 17.19 -6.29 6.96
CA GLU A 179 18.15 -6.47 8.06
C GLU A 179 17.96 -7.79 8.81
N PHE A 180 16.70 -8.19 9.06
CA PHE A 180 16.35 -9.33 9.90
C PHE A 180 15.70 -10.49 9.12
N GLY A 181 15.48 -10.33 7.81
CA GLY A 181 14.84 -11.33 6.95
C GLY A 181 13.31 -11.30 7.00
N LEU A 182 12.69 -12.42 6.62
CA LEU A 182 11.22 -12.54 6.63
C LEU A 182 10.74 -13.45 7.75
N THR A 183 9.73 -13.01 8.49
CA THR A 183 8.98 -13.84 9.45
C THR A 183 7.93 -14.72 8.76
N PRO A 184 7.39 -15.76 9.43
CA PRO A 184 6.25 -16.55 8.94
C PRO A 184 4.98 -15.73 8.64
N GLU A 185 4.85 -14.55 9.23
CA GLU A 185 3.70 -13.66 9.06
C GLU A 185 3.76 -12.85 7.76
N HIS A 186 4.90 -12.82 7.07
CA HIS A 186 5.04 -12.15 5.79
C HIS A 186 4.34 -12.91 4.66
N ARG A 187 3.61 -12.17 3.81
CA ARG A 187 2.90 -12.68 2.64
C ARG A 187 3.86 -12.79 1.47
N ARG A 188 4.47 -13.95 1.30
CA ARG A 188 5.53 -14.22 0.32
C ARG A 188 5.06 -14.06 -1.12
N SER A 189 3.76 -14.08 -1.38
CA SER A 189 3.19 -13.81 -2.71
C SER A 189 3.15 -12.32 -3.08
N PHE A 190 3.35 -11.40 -2.13
CA PHE A 190 3.22 -9.94 -2.35
C PHE A 190 4.57 -9.32 -2.73
N ARG A 191 4.57 -8.31 -3.59
CA ARG A 191 5.76 -7.46 -3.81
C ARG A 191 5.89 -6.42 -2.70
N PRO A 192 7.09 -6.15 -2.16
CA PRO A 192 8.40 -6.72 -2.50
C PRO A 192 8.78 -7.99 -1.73
N VAL A 193 7.93 -8.48 -0.82
CA VAL A 193 8.21 -9.66 0.02
C VAL A 193 8.65 -10.87 -0.80
N ARG A 194 8.02 -11.12 -1.95
CA ARG A 194 8.39 -12.19 -2.88
C ARG A 194 9.83 -12.07 -3.39
N GLU A 195 10.27 -10.86 -3.70
CA GLU A 195 11.62 -10.61 -4.22
C GLU A 195 12.65 -10.92 -3.14
N ILE A 196 12.39 -10.50 -1.91
CA ILE A 196 13.22 -10.83 -0.74
C ILE A 196 13.21 -12.34 -0.46
N ALA A 197 12.06 -13.01 -0.57
CA ALA A 197 11.94 -14.45 -0.34
C ALA A 197 12.65 -15.31 -1.39
N GLU A 198 12.78 -14.80 -2.62
CA GLU A 198 13.43 -15.47 -3.75
C GLU A 198 14.92 -15.09 -3.90
N ASP A 199 15.50 -14.35 -2.95
CA ASP A 199 16.84 -13.74 -3.02
C ASP A 199 17.09 -12.93 -4.32
N LYS A 200 16.01 -12.41 -4.92
CA LYS A 200 16.10 -11.57 -6.12
C LYS A 200 16.36 -10.13 -5.72
N ILE A 201 17.31 -9.50 -6.41
CA ILE A 201 17.55 -8.06 -6.28
C ILE A 201 16.25 -7.32 -6.61
N THR A 202 15.75 -6.51 -5.67
CA THR A 202 14.48 -5.79 -5.84
C THR A 202 14.60 -4.72 -6.93
N THR A 203 13.48 -4.29 -7.53
CA THR A 203 13.49 -3.21 -8.53
C THR A 203 14.12 -1.92 -7.99
N LYS A 204 13.95 -1.65 -6.69
CA LYS A 204 14.58 -0.51 -6.03
C LYS A 204 16.11 -0.67 -5.97
N GLN A 205 16.60 -1.83 -5.52
CA GLN A 205 18.03 -2.11 -5.47
C GLN A 205 18.68 -2.11 -6.87
N LEU A 206 17.97 -2.59 -7.91
CA LEU A 206 18.42 -2.47 -9.30
C LEU A 206 18.54 -0.99 -9.70
N GLY A 207 17.53 -0.16 -9.37
CA GLY A 207 17.54 1.28 -9.60
C GLY A 207 18.70 1.99 -8.88
N ASP A 208 18.85 1.77 -7.57
CA ASP A 208 19.89 2.37 -6.74
C ASP A 208 21.30 2.04 -7.27
N ARG A 209 21.50 0.78 -7.72
CA ARG A 209 22.75 0.35 -8.35
C ARG A 209 22.97 1.00 -9.72
N GLY A 210 21.93 1.07 -10.55
CA GLY A 210 21.99 1.76 -11.84
C GLY A 210 22.36 3.23 -11.67
N GLU A 211 21.73 3.93 -10.73
CA GLU A 211 22.08 5.32 -10.40
C GLU A 211 23.53 5.45 -9.94
N GLN A 212 24.04 4.50 -9.16
CA GLN A 212 25.44 4.54 -8.71
C GLN A 212 26.42 4.45 -9.89
N VAL A 213 26.16 3.57 -10.87
CA VAL A 213 26.99 3.46 -12.09
C VAL A 213 27.06 4.80 -12.84
N VAL A 214 25.93 5.51 -12.94
CA VAL A 214 25.86 6.81 -13.62
C VAL A 214 26.57 7.89 -12.82
N VAL A 215 26.43 7.89 -11.48
CA VAL A 215 27.17 8.79 -10.60
C VAL A 215 28.68 8.61 -10.79
N ASP A 216 29.16 7.37 -10.76
CA ASP A 216 30.58 7.05 -10.89
C ASP A 216 31.11 7.56 -12.25
N TYR A 217 30.38 7.29 -13.34
CA TYR A 217 30.71 7.81 -14.67
C TYR A 217 30.75 9.34 -14.74
N LEU A 218 29.75 10.01 -14.16
CA LEU A 218 29.67 11.48 -14.18
C LEU A 218 30.85 12.10 -13.43
N VAL A 219 31.21 11.54 -12.27
CA VAL A 219 32.37 11.98 -11.48
C VAL A 219 33.67 11.74 -12.24
N GLU A 220 33.87 10.57 -12.84
CA GLU A 220 35.03 10.27 -13.69
C GLU A 220 35.10 11.20 -14.90
N SER A 221 33.94 11.61 -15.42
CA SER A 221 33.80 12.59 -16.51
C SER A 221 33.98 14.04 -16.06
N GLY A 222 34.31 14.28 -14.78
CA GLY A 222 34.60 15.60 -14.22
C GLY A 222 33.37 16.42 -13.83
N HIS A 223 32.22 15.77 -13.63
CA HIS A 223 31.05 16.42 -13.02
C HIS A 223 31.17 16.40 -11.49
N GLU A 224 30.58 17.40 -10.85
CA GLU A 224 30.30 17.39 -9.41
C GLU A 224 28.83 17.04 -9.17
N ILE A 225 28.55 16.09 -8.28
CA ILE A 225 27.18 15.69 -7.97
C ILE A 225 26.55 16.70 -7.02
N VAL A 226 25.50 17.38 -7.48
CA VAL A 226 24.76 18.39 -6.73
C VAL A 226 23.68 17.74 -5.86
N ALA A 227 22.93 16.79 -6.43
CA ALA A 227 21.89 16.07 -5.71
C ALA A 227 21.64 14.68 -6.32
N ARG A 228 21.14 13.76 -5.48
CA ARG A 228 20.61 12.46 -5.89
C ARG A 228 19.18 12.33 -5.39
N ASN A 229 18.32 11.64 -6.14
CA ASN A 229 16.91 11.40 -5.79
C ASN A 229 16.18 12.71 -5.41
N TYR A 230 16.38 13.78 -6.19
CA TYR A 230 15.80 15.09 -5.91
C TYR A 230 14.28 15.07 -6.17
N LYS A 231 13.50 15.24 -5.10
CA LYS A 231 12.04 15.11 -5.12
C LYS A 231 11.35 16.44 -4.94
N THR A 232 10.35 16.68 -5.76
CA THR A 232 9.32 17.68 -5.49
C THR A 232 7.94 17.03 -5.40
N LYS A 233 6.91 17.83 -5.08
CA LYS A 233 5.53 17.35 -5.06
C LYS A 233 5.03 16.81 -6.41
N LEU A 234 5.68 17.20 -7.52
CA LEU A 234 5.20 16.93 -8.88
C LEU A 234 6.08 15.94 -9.66
N PHE A 235 7.34 15.78 -9.29
CA PHE A 235 8.30 14.94 -10.01
C PHE A 235 9.50 14.56 -9.13
N GLU A 236 10.31 13.64 -9.65
CA GLU A 236 11.59 13.20 -9.11
C GLU A 236 12.64 13.30 -10.23
N VAL A 237 13.87 13.69 -9.87
CA VAL A 237 15.06 13.67 -10.74
C VAL A 237 16.10 12.80 -10.07
N ASP A 238 16.61 11.81 -10.79
CA ASP A 238 17.49 10.80 -10.21
C ASP A 238 18.85 11.39 -9.83
N ILE A 239 19.48 12.15 -10.74
CA ILE A 239 20.79 12.77 -10.50
C ILE A 239 20.81 14.20 -11.04
N ILE A 240 21.25 15.14 -10.20
CA ILE A 240 21.62 16.50 -10.60
C ILE A 240 23.13 16.63 -10.45
N SER A 241 23.82 17.00 -11.53
CA SER A 241 25.27 17.21 -11.52
C SER A 241 25.64 18.50 -12.24
N GLN A 242 26.78 19.08 -11.90
CA GLN A 242 27.30 20.26 -12.57
C GLN A 242 28.64 19.99 -13.22
N LYS A 243 28.89 20.65 -14.35
CA LYS A 243 30.21 20.69 -14.99
C LYS A 243 30.35 22.00 -15.75
N ALA A 244 31.42 22.74 -15.46
CA ALA A 244 31.58 24.12 -15.91
C ALA A 244 30.35 24.97 -15.51
N GLN A 245 29.77 25.74 -16.44
CA GLN A 245 28.56 26.55 -16.23
C GLN A 245 27.26 25.82 -16.62
N MET A 246 27.28 24.49 -16.67
CA MET A 246 26.14 23.67 -17.06
C MET A 246 25.64 22.83 -15.89
N LEU A 247 24.32 22.71 -15.76
CA LEU A 247 23.64 21.92 -14.73
C LEU A 247 22.82 20.81 -15.39
N TYR A 248 23.23 19.57 -15.18
CA TYR A 248 22.67 18.38 -15.81
C TYR A 248 21.63 17.70 -14.91
N PHE A 249 20.44 17.49 -15.44
CA PHE A 249 19.33 16.77 -14.80
C PHE A 249 19.19 15.42 -15.51
N THR A 250 19.82 14.40 -14.94
CA THR A 250 19.94 13.07 -15.53
C THR A 250 18.88 12.13 -14.96
N GLU A 251 18.08 11.52 -15.83
CA GLU A 251 17.23 10.37 -15.50
C GLU A 251 17.97 9.07 -15.85
N VAL A 252 17.89 8.07 -14.97
CA VAL A 252 18.58 6.78 -15.09
C VAL A 252 17.58 5.67 -15.42
N LYS A 253 17.92 4.85 -16.42
CA LYS A 253 17.12 3.70 -16.84
C LYS A 253 17.94 2.42 -16.79
N TYR A 254 17.56 1.52 -15.88
CA TYR A 254 18.05 0.15 -15.86
C TYR A 254 17.31 -0.72 -16.90
N ARG A 255 18.05 -1.43 -17.75
CA ARG A 255 17.53 -2.37 -18.76
C ARG A 255 17.85 -3.80 -18.35
N SER A 256 16.83 -4.66 -18.34
CA SER A 256 16.95 -6.08 -18.00
C SER A 256 16.81 -7.03 -19.19
N ASP A 257 16.53 -6.52 -20.39
CA ASP A 257 16.34 -7.31 -21.63
C ASP A 257 16.99 -6.60 -22.82
N HIS A 258 17.59 -7.39 -23.73
CA HIS A 258 18.26 -6.93 -24.95
C HIS A 258 17.31 -6.47 -26.09
N ASP A 259 15.99 -6.48 -25.88
CA ASP A 259 14.99 -6.40 -26.96
C ASP A 259 14.04 -5.18 -26.87
N PHE A 260 14.59 -4.01 -26.55
CA PHE A 260 13.84 -2.76 -26.45
C PHE A 260 14.66 -1.59 -27.02
N GLY A 261 14.00 -0.76 -27.86
CA GLY A 261 14.60 0.24 -28.77
C GLY A 261 15.54 1.31 -28.19
N GLU A 262 16.01 2.19 -29.08
CA GLU A 262 16.99 3.26 -28.79
C GLU A 262 16.57 4.09 -27.57
N ALA A 263 17.52 4.55 -26.74
CA ALA A 263 17.19 5.21 -25.47
C ALA A 263 16.30 6.47 -25.59
N LEU A 264 16.23 7.07 -26.79
CA LEU A 264 15.30 8.15 -27.13
C LEU A 264 13.82 7.71 -27.12
N ASP A 265 13.51 6.44 -27.39
CA ASP A 265 12.12 5.94 -27.47
C ASP A 265 11.41 5.87 -26.10
N PHE A 266 12.14 6.07 -25.00
CA PHE A 266 11.67 5.81 -23.64
C PHE A 266 11.33 7.03 -22.78
N ILE A 267 11.67 8.25 -23.21
CA ILE A 267 11.18 9.46 -22.55
C ILE A 267 10.01 10.01 -23.35
N ASP A 268 8.79 9.67 -22.90
CA ASP A 268 7.59 10.25 -23.48
C ASP A 268 7.58 11.79 -23.28
N LYS A 269 6.87 12.50 -24.16
CA LYS A 269 6.77 13.98 -24.08
C LYS A 269 6.30 14.46 -22.70
N LYS A 270 5.52 13.65 -21.96
CA LYS A 270 5.05 13.99 -20.62
C LYS A 270 6.19 13.96 -19.60
N LYS A 271 7.12 13.03 -19.73
CA LYS A 271 8.27 12.88 -18.85
C LYS A 271 9.31 13.96 -19.11
N GLN A 272 9.57 14.33 -20.38
CA GLN A 272 10.32 15.54 -20.72
C GLN A 272 9.71 16.80 -20.09
N GLN A 273 8.39 17.01 -20.24
CA GLN A 273 7.70 18.15 -19.62
C GLN A 273 7.86 18.18 -18.10
N LYS A 274 7.82 17.02 -17.44
CA LYS A 274 8.07 16.93 -15.98
C LYS A 274 9.50 17.27 -15.61
N MET A 275 10.48 16.86 -16.40
CA MET A 275 11.88 17.22 -16.18
C MET A 275 12.12 18.73 -16.36
N HIS A 276 11.46 19.39 -17.31
CA HIS A 276 11.52 20.85 -17.41
C HIS A 276 10.90 21.57 -16.22
N LEU A 277 9.76 21.08 -15.71
CA LEU A 277 9.21 21.57 -14.45
C LEU A 277 10.19 21.36 -13.28
N ALA A 278 11.02 20.31 -13.38
CA ALA A 278 12.05 20.03 -12.41
C ALA A 278 13.17 21.02 -12.34
N VAL A 279 13.70 21.34 -13.51
CA VAL A 279 14.68 22.40 -13.69
C VAL A 279 14.15 23.70 -13.10
N ALA A 280 12.94 24.12 -13.49
CA ALA A 280 12.36 25.38 -13.03
C ALA A 280 12.19 25.41 -11.50
N GLY A 281 11.71 24.32 -10.89
CA GLY A 281 11.55 24.21 -9.45
C GLY A 281 12.89 24.20 -8.69
N PHE A 282 13.91 23.55 -9.24
CA PHE A 282 15.26 23.52 -8.66
C PHE A 282 15.89 24.91 -8.68
N LEU A 283 15.93 25.57 -9.84
CA LEU A 283 16.54 26.89 -9.99
C LEU A 283 15.83 27.97 -9.16
N ALA A 284 14.51 27.87 -8.98
CA ALA A 284 13.76 28.80 -8.12
C ALA A 284 14.13 28.71 -6.63
N THR A 285 14.71 27.59 -6.20
CA THR A 285 15.06 27.33 -4.80
C THR A 285 16.58 27.32 -4.53
N HIS A 286 17.39 27.36 -5.58
CA HIS A 286 18.85 27.35 -5.52
C HIS A 286 19.43 28.50 -6.37
N PRO A 287 19.34 29.76 -5.89
CA PRO A 287 19.77 30.94 -6.63
C PRO A 287 21.28 30.93 -6.95
N GLU A 288 22.09 30.15 -6.25
CA GLU A 288 23.50 29.92 -6.54
C GLU A 288 23.75 29.31 -7.94
N TYR A 289 22.75 28.66 -8.54
CA TYR A 289 22.81 28.12 -9.90
C TYR A 289 22.06 28.97 -10.93
N ALA A 290 21.66 30.20 -10.60
CA ALA A 290 20.85 31.04 -11.49
C ALA A 290 21.53 31.34 -12.84
N ASP A 291 22.87 31.39 -12.86
CA ASP A 291 23.66 31.65 -14.07
C ASP A 291 24.05 30.37 -14.83
N PHE A 292 23.64 29.19 -14.35
CA PHE A 292 23.94 27.91 -15.01
C PHE A 292 22.93 27.61 -16.10
N THR A 293 23.40 27.04 -17.22
CA THR A 293 22.50 26.53 -18.26
C THR A 293 22.03 25.12 -17.92
N PRO A 294 20.71 24.88 -17.75
CA PRO A 294 20.20 23.55 -17.45
C PRO A 294 20.18 22.66 -18.69
N ILE A 295 20.66 21.43 -18.56
CA ILE A 295 20.59 20.39 -19.58
C ILE A 295 19.80 19.20 -19.04
N LEU A 296 18.86 18.70 -19.83
CA LEU A 296 18.23 17.41 -19.54
C LEU A 296 19.08 16.30 -20.15
N ALA A 297 19.32 15.23 -19.41
CA ALA A 297 20.12 14.09 -19.88
C ALA A 297 19.46 12.77 -19.50
N VAL A 298 19.84 11.72 -20.21
CA VAL A 298 19.38 10.35 -19.96
C VAL A 298 20.57 9.43 -19.91
N ALA A 299 20.55 8.52 -18.94
CA ALA A 299 21.50 7.43 -18.83
C ALA A 299 20.79 6.09 -18.96
N ALA A 300 21.33 5.19 -19.78
CA ALA A 300 20.92 3.80 -19.85
C ALA A 300 22.00 2.90 -19.22
N VAL A 301 21.59 2.04 -18.30
CA VAL A 301 22.45 1.06 -17.63
C VAL A 301 21.95 -0.35 -17.96
N GLY A 302 22.84 -1.17 -18.51
CA GLY A 302 22.55 -2.55 -18.89
C GLY A 302 22.42 -3.49 -17.68
N GLU A 303 22.00 -4.72 -17.94
CA GLU A 303 21.79 -5.75 -16.91
C GLU A 303 23.08 -6.12 -16.15
N ASP A 304 24.24 -5.91 -16.78
CA ASP A 304 25.55 -6.14 -16.23
C ASP A 304 26.07 -4.96 -15.39
N PHE A 305 25.21 -3.97 -15.14
CA PHE A 305 25.52 -2.72 -14.44
C PHE A 305 26.66 -1.94 -15.10
N LYS A 306 26.71 -1.94 -16.43
CA LYS A 306 27.53 -1.01 -17.20
C LYS A 306 26.69 0.10 -17.80
N LEU A 307 27.26 1.29 -17.85
CA LEU A 307 26.68 2.39 -18.61
C LEU A 307 26.74 2.02 -20.09
N GLU A 308 25.58 1.94 -20.73
CA GLU A 308 25.48 1.71 -22.17
C GLU A 308 25.53 3.05 -22.92
N GLU A 309 24.71 4.00 -22.47
CA GLU A 309 24.54 5.29 -23.11
C GLU A 309 24.35 6.38 -22.05
N TRP A 310 24.97 7.54 -22.28
CA TRP A 310 24.63 8.78 -21.62
C TRP A 310 24.63 9.90 -22.66
N PHE A 311 23.50 10.59 -22.80
CA PHE A 311 23.36 11.65 -23.79
C PHE A 311 22.44 12.77 -23.31
N GLU A 312 22.67 13.94 -23.87
CA GLU A 312 21.88 15.15 -23.64
C GLU A 312 20.63 15.11 -24.51
N LEU A 313 19.47 15.45 -23.94
CA LEU A 313 18.26 15.66 -24.71
C LEU A 313 18.35 17.03 -25.38
N GLY A 314 18.27 17.05 -26.71
CA GLY A 314 18.06 18.28 -27.46
C GLY A 314 16.68 18.91 -27.15
N GLU A 315 16.56 20.20 -27.41
CA GLU A 315 15.29 20.94 -27.34
C GLU A 315 14.21 20.43 -28.32
#